data_AF-A0A7C7RVT1-F1
#
_entry.id   AF-A0A7C7RVT1-F1
#
_cell.length_a   1.000
_cell.length_b   1.000
_cell.length_c   1.000
_cell.angle_alpha   90.00
_cell.angle_beta   90.00
_cell.angle_gamma   90.00
#
_symmetry.space_group_name_H-M   'P 1'
#
loop_
_entity.id
_entity.type
_entity.pdbx_description
1 polymer ?
#
loop_
_entity_poly.entity_id
_entity_poly.type
_entity_poly.pdbx_seq_one_letter_code
_entity_poly.pdbx_strand_id
1 'polypeptide(L)' 'SDERLIGFMVKNPILIERPIVLANGKAVLGRPPSQVLAIID' A
#
# COMPACT_ATOMS: atom_id res chain seq x y z
N SER A 1 12.99 13.40 -7.56
CA SER A 1 13.35 12.36 -6.59
C SER A 1 12.08 11.69 -6.10
N ASP A 2 12.21 10.50 -5.53
CA ASP A 2 11.09 9.77 -4.91
C ASP A 2 10.40 10.61 -3.83
N GLU A 3 11.16 11.43 -3.11
CA GLU A 3 10.64 12.39 -2.12
C GLU A 3 9.60 13.36 -2.73
N ARG A 4 9.81 13.79 -3.97
CA ARG A 4 8.85 14.64 -4.68
C ARG A 4 7.57 13.89 -4.99
N LEU A 5 7.67 12.62 -5.42
CA LEU A 5 6.51 11.76 -5.68
C LEU A 5 5.75 11.45 -4.38
N ILE A 6 6.47 11.08 -3.32
CA ILE A 6 5.93 10.86 -1.97
C ILE A 6 5.22 12.12 -1.48
N GLY A 7 5.85 13.29 -1.62
CA GLY A 7 5.24 14.57 -1.26
C GLY A 7 3.93 14.85 -2.00
N PHE A 8 3.84 14.49 -3.29
CA PHE A 8 2.58 14.62 -4.03
C PHE A 8 1.52 13.61 -3.61
N MET A 9 1.90 12.36 -3.33
CA MET A 9 1.00 11.33 -2.80
C MET A 9 0.43 11.72 -1.43
N VAL A 10 1.25 12.30 -0.55
CA VAL A 10 0.80 12.83 0.76
C VAL A 10 -0.17 14.00 0.58
N LYS A 11 0.12 14.93 -0.35
CA LYS A 11 -0.77 16.07 -0.64
C LYS A 11 -2.08 15.65 -1.31
N ASN A 12 -2.07 14.55 -2.08
CA ASN A 12 -3.23 14.05 -2.80
C ASN A 12 -3.39 12.54 -2.54
N PRO A 13 -3.93 12.13 -1.37
CA PRO A 13 -3.98 10.72 -0.96
C PRO A 13 -4.70 9.79 -1.93
N ILE A 14 -5.56 10.32 -2.81
CA ILE A 14 -6.24 9.55 -3.85
C ILE A 14 -5.25 8.81 -4.77
N LEU A 15 -4.05 9.38 -4.97
CA LEU A 15 -2.97 8.82 -5.80
C LEU A 15 -2.32 7.57 -5.20
N ILE A 16 -2.45 7.35 -3.90
CA ILE A 16 -1.91 6.17 -3.23
C ILE A 16 -2.80 4.97 -3.57
N GLU A 17 -2.19 3.91 -4.11
CA GLU A 17 -2.89 2.68 -4.45
C GLU A 17 -3.50 2.01 -3.22
N ARG A 18 -4.68 1.42 -3.40
CA ARG A 18 -5.48 0.80 -2.35
C ARG A 18 -6.17 -0.48 -2.87
N PRO A 19 -6.41 -1.51 -2.04
CA PRO A 19 -6.22 -1.54 -0.58
C PRO A 19 -4.77 -1.84 -0.17
N ILE A 20 -4.27 -1.15 0.86
CA ILE A 20 -3.02 -1.50 1.54
C ILE A 20 -3.41 -2.28 2.78
N VAL A 21 -2.92 -3.52 2.93
CA VAL A 21 -3.23 -4.39 4.06
C VAL A 21 -1.99 -4.58 4.93
N LEU A 22 -2.17 -4.50 6.25
CA LEU A 22 -1.14 -4.63 7.27
C LEU A 22 -1.48 -5.84 8.16
N ALA A 23 -0.57 -6.81 8.27
CA ALA A 23 -0.71 -7.99 9.13
C ALA A 23 0.68 -8.55 9.48
N ASN A 24 0.86 -9.09 10.69
CA ASN A 24 2.10 -9.75 11.13
C ASN A 24 3.39 -8.94 10.89
N GLY A 25 3.32 -7.61 11.03
CA GLY A 25 4.46 -6.70 10.77
C GLY A 25 4.83 -6.53 9.29
N LYS A 26 4.01 -7.03 8.36
CA LYS A 26 4.17 -6.93 6.91
C LYS A 26 3.08 -6.05 6.30
N ALA A 27 3.36 -5.52 5.11
CA ALA A 27 2.43 -4.71 4.31
C ALA A 27 2.33 -5.27 2.88
N VAL A 28 1.11 -5.31 2.32
CA VAL A 28 0.89 -5.71 0.92
C VAL A 28 -0.18 -4.86 0.26
N LEU A 29 -0.07 -4.67 -1.06
CA LEU A 29 -1.17 -4.15 -1.87
C LEU A 29 -2.14 -5.31 -2.15
N GLY A 30 -3.37 -5.23 -1.64
CA GLY A 30 -4.37 -6.30 -1.77
C GLY A 30 -5.09 -6.30 -3.11
N ARG A 31 -4.37 -6.09 -4.22
CA ARG A 31 -4.95 -6.07 -5.57
C ARG A 31 -4.10 -6.94 -6.52
N PRO A 32 -4.50 -8.19 -6.78
CA PRO A 32 -5.77 -8.82 -6.40
C PRO A 32 -5.88 -9.18 -4.90
N PRO A 33 -7.10 -9.38 -4.35
CA PRO A 33 -7.31 -9.72 -2.94
C PRO A 33 -6.56 -10.97 -2.47
N SER A 34 -6.25 -11.89 -3.38
CA SER A 34 -5.45 -13.09 -3.08
C SER A 34 -4.04 -12.78 -2.56
N GLN A 35 -3.46 -11.60 -2.87
CA GLN A 35 -2.15 -11.20 -2.36
C GLN A 35 -2.12 -11.00 -0.84
N VAL A 36 -3.28 -10.76 -0.23
CA VAL A 36 -3.40 -10.59 1.23
C VAL A 36 -3.06 -11.88 1.97
N LEU A 37 -3.32 -13.05 1.37
CA LEU A 37 -3.03 -14.35 1.97
C LEU A 37 -1.53 -14.56 2.24
N ALA A 38 -0.64 -13.83 1.57
CA ALA A 38 0.80 -13.92 1.80
C ALA A 38 1.28 -13.30 3.13
N ILE A 39 0.43 -12.53 3.80
CA ILE A 39 0.78 -11.83 5.05
C ILE A 39 -0.12 -12.20 6.24
N ILE A 40 -1.14 -13.06 6.01
CA ILE A 40 -2.02 -13.61 7.04
C ILE A 40 -1.56 -15.05 7.28
N ASP A 41 -0.61 -15.20 8.20
CA ASP A 41 -0.22 -16.48 8.81
C ASP A 41 -0.81 -16.54 10.23
#